data_AF-F3CCH0-F1
#
_entry.id   AF-F3CCH0-F1
#
_cell.length_a   1.000
_cell.length_b   1.000
_cell.length_c   1.000
_cell.angle_alpha   90.00
_cell.angle_beta   90.00
_cell.angle_gamma   90.00
#
_symmetry.space_group_name_H-M   'P 1'
#
loop_
_entity.id
_entity.type
_entity.pdbx_description
1 polymer ?
#
loop_
_entity_poly.entity_id
_entity_poly.type
_entity_poly.pdbx_seq_one_letter_code
_entity_poly.pdbx_strand_id
1 'polypeptide(L)'
;IIVLINGIEGAGKGETVKLLSEWMDPRLIEVRTFDQQTDEELAHPPAWRYWRQLPAKGRMGIFFGNWYSQMLQGRVHGRFKDAVLDQAISGAERLEKMLCDEGALIFKFWFHLSKKQMKLRLKTLKDDPLHSWRISPLDWQQSKTYDKFVRFGERVLRRTSREYAPWHVIEGVDANYRSLTVGRLLLEGMQAALNKVEPEPAALTVGPLAIHDNELTLLDSLDLSLHLSKDDYQQQLITEQARLSGNMRDKRMKSHALVAVFEGNDAAGKGGAIRRVAAALDPRQYAIVPIAAPTQDERAQPYLWRFWRQIPARGKFTIFDRSWYGRVLVERVEGFCSESDWKRAYAEINDFEEQLTDAGIVVVKFWLAIDQQTQLERFQEREKIPFKRYKITEDDWRNRKKWPDYRQAVGDMVDRTSTEIAPWTLIEANDKRWARVKVLRTINEALEKAFGKDKKK
;
A
#
# COMPACT_ATOMS: atom_id res chain seq x y z
N ILE A 1 -12.29 -3.46 -13.45
CA ILE A 1 -11.41 -3.67 -14.62
C ILE A 1 -10.42 -2.52 -14.68
N ILE A 2 -9.14 -2.80 -14.92
CA ILE A 2 -8.09 -1.78 -15.06
C ILE A 2 -7.47 -1.92 -16.45
N VAL A 3 -7.41 -0.84 -17.21
CA VAL A 3 -6.82 -0.81 -18.55
C VAL A 3 -5.64 0.17 -18.56
N LEU A 4 -4.44 -0.34 -18.77
CA LEU A 4 -3.22 0.45 -18.84
C LEU A 4 -2.90 0.74 -20.31
N ILE A 5 -2.80 2.03 -20.64
CA ILE A 5 -2.55 2.49 -22.01
C ILE A 5 -1.15 3.08 -22.09
N ASN A 6 -0.27 2.39 -22.83
CA ASN A 6 1.13 2.74 -22.98
C ASN A 6 1.59 2.59 -24.44
N GLY A 7 2.82 2.99 -24.73
CA GLY A 7 3.43 2.83 -26.04
C GLY A 7 3.92 4.13 -26.65
N ILE A 8 4.17 4.08 -27.96
CA ILE A 8 4.75 5.17 -28.75
C ILE A 8 3.75 6.30 -28.89
N GLU A 9 4.22 7.54 -28.81
CA GLU A 9 3.40 8.71 -29.06
C GLU A 9 2.94 8.77 -30.51
N GLY A 10 1.72 9.25 -30.70
CA GLY A 10 1.06 9.22 -32.01
C GLY A 10 0.64 7.82 -32.49
N ALA A 11 0.85 6.74 -31.73
CA ALA A 11 0.43 5.38 -32.12
C ALA A 11 -1.09 5.11 -31.99
N GLY A 12 -1.89 6.14 -31.72
CA GLY A 12 -3.35 6.02 -31.66
C GLY A 12 -3.93 5.74 -30.27
N LYS A 13 -3.14 5.90 -29.20
CA LYS A 13 -3.54 5.62 -27.80
C LYS A 13 -4.84 6.34 -27.42
N GLY A 14 -4.88 7.67 -27.62
CA GLY A 14 -6.02 8.50 -27.25
C GLY A 14 -7.23 8.26 -28.16
N GLU A 15 -6.99 8.11 -29.46
CA GLU A 15 -8.05 7.85 -30.44
C GLU A 15 -8.76 6.52 -30.18
N THR A 16 -8.02 5.46 -29.84
CA THR A 16 -8.62 4.16 -29.52
C THR A 16 -9.42 4.22 -28.22
N VAL A 17 -8.94 4.88 -27.17
CA VAL A 17 -9.74 5.02 -25.93
C VAL A 17 -10.99 5.86 -26.16
N LYS A 18 -10.91 6.93 -26.95
CA LYS A 18 -12.09 7.73 -27.31
C LYS A 18 -13.15 6.88 -27.99
N LEU A 19 -12.73 6.00 -28.92
CA LEU A 19 -13.65 5.10 -29.62
C LEU A 19 -14.20 4.00 -28.70
N LEU A 20 -13.42 3.49 -27.75
CA LEU A 20 -13.93 2.57 -26.71
C LEU A 20 -15.04 3.22 -25.87
N SER A 21 -14.90 4.50 -25.52
CA SER A 21 -15.95 5.25 -24.81
C SER A 21 -17.18 5.54 -25.67
N GLU A 22 -17.11 5.39 -26.99
CA GLU A 22 -18.25 5.46 -27.90
C GLU A 22 -18.92 4.09 -28.05
N TRP A 23 -18.13 3.01 -28.13
CA TRP A 23 -18.63 1.64 -28.24
C TRP A 23 -19.21 1.10 -26.92
N MET A 24 -18.70 1.56 -25.79
CA MET A 24 -19.10 1.14 -24.44
C MET A 24 -19.81 2.29 -23.71
N ASP A 25 -20.52 2.01 -22.62
CA ASP A 25 -21.17 3.05 -21.82
C ASP A 25 -20.15 3.88 -21.02
N PRO A 26 -19.93 5.17 -21.33
CA PRO A 26 -18.94 6.00 -20.66
C PRO A 26 -19.30 6.27 -19.19
N ARG A 27 -20.56 6.08 -18.75
CA ARG A 27 -20.97 6.28 -17.35
C ARG A 27 -20.31 5.28 -16.39
N LEU A 28 -19.85 4.15 -16.92
CA LEU A 28 -19.19 3.07 -16.18
C LEU A 28 -17.66 3.09 -16.34
N ILE A 29 -17.13 4.07 -17.07
CA ILE A 29 -15.72 4.17 -17.44
C ILE A 29 -15.12 5.44 -16.87
N GLU A 30 -14.00 5.30 -16.17
CA GLU A 30 -13.23 6.42 -15.65
C GLU A 30 -11.87 6.47 -16.35
N VAL A 31 -11.66 7.50 -17.17
CA VAL A 31 -10.36 7.76 -17.80
C VAL A 31 -9.55 8.69 -16.91
N ARG A 32 -8.32 8.28 -16.56
CA ARG A 32 -7.40 9.02 -15.70
C ARG A 32 -6.05 9.19 -16.41
N THR A 33 -5.46 10.37 -16.27
CA THR A 33 -4.06 10.62 -16.64
C THR A 33 -3.26 10.98 -15.39
N PHE A 34 -2.02 10.50 -15.33
CA PHE A 34 -1.08 10.76 -14.25
C PHE A 34 0.16 11.54 -14.72
N ASP A 35 0.06 12.26 -15.84
CA ASP A 35 1.19 13.00 -16.44
C ASP A 35 1.67 14.17 -15.57
N GLN A 36 0.77 14.84 -14.85
CA GLN A 36 1.09 15.92 -13.91
C GLN A 36 0.70 15.52 -12.49
N GLN A 37 1.53 15.89 -11.52
CA GLN A 37 1.28 15.66 -10.10
C GLN A 37 0.77 16.93 -9.43
N THR A 38 -0.29 16.79 -8.64
CA THR A 38 -0.77 17.81 -7.71
C THR A 38 0.15 17.88 -6.48
N ASP A 39 0.08 18.99 -5.75
CA ASP A 39 0.82 19.16 -4.49
C ASP A 39 0.50 18.05 -3.47
N GLU A 40 -0.76 17.62 -3.43
CA GLU A 40 -1.19 16.52 -2.58
C GLU A 40 -0.49 15.22 -2.96
N GLU A 41 -0.43 14.87 -4.25
CA GLU A 41 0.25 13.65 -4.71
C GLU A 41 1.77 13.70 -4.54
N LEU A 42 2.38 14.88 -4.66
CA LEU A 42 3.82 15.09 -4.40
C LEU A 42 4.17 14.98 -2.91
N ALA A 43 3.20 15.25 -2.03
CA ALA A 43 3.39 15.15 -0.59
C ALA A 43 3.26 13.71 -0.06
N HIS A 44 2.84 12.75 -0.89
CA HIS A 44 2.63 11.34 -0.54
C HIS A 44 3.58 10.41 -1.31
N PRO A 45 3.68 9.12 -0.93
CA PRO A 45 4.42 8.13 -1.72
C PRO A 45 3.90 8.04 -3.16
N PRO A 46 4.77 7.80 -4.16
CA PRO A 46 4.37 7.81 -5.58
C PRO A 46 3.21 6.89 -5.93
N ALA A 47 3.08 5.74 -5.24
CA ALA A 47 2.01 4.78 -5.48
C ALA A 47 0.63 5.29 -5.04
N TRP A 48 0.57 6.19 -4.04
CA TRP A 48 -0.66 6.66 -3.40
C TRP A 48 -1.70 7.17 -4.41
N ARG A 49 -1.24 7.89 -5.44
CA ARG A 49 -2.11 8.46 -6.46
C ARG A 49 -2.85 7.42 -7.29
N TYR A 50 -2.23 6.28 -7.55
CA TYR A 50 -2.86 5.20 -8.31
C TYR A 50 -3.93 4.52 -7.47
N TRP A 51 -3.63 4.25 -6.19
CA TRP A 51 -4.59 3.71 -5.24
C TRP A 51 -5.85 4.56 -5.13
N ARG A 52 -5.71 5.89 -5.01
CA ARG A 52 -6.84 6.82 -4.95
C ARG A 52 -7.77 6.75 -6.17
N GLN A 53 -7.25 6.35 -7.32
CA GLN A 53 -7.97 6.35 -8.60
C GLN A 53 -8.38 4.95 -9.06
N LEU A 54 -8.19 3.92 -8.24
CA LEU A 54 -8.62 2.56 -8.58
C LEU A 54 -10.15 2.50 -8.78
N PRO A 55 -10.63 1.90 -9.88
CA PRO A 55 -12.05 1.74 -10.12
C PRO A 55 -12.64 0.72 -9.14
N ALA A 56 -13.80 1.04 -8.57
CA ALA A 56 -14.55 0.12 -7.73
C ALA A 56 -14.98 -1.14 -8.51
N LYS A 57 -15.28 -2.23 -7.79
CA LYS A 57 -15.88 -3.46 -8.35
C LYS A 57 -17.10 -3.10 -9.22
N GLY A 58 -17.16 -3.69 -10.42
CA GLY A 58 -18.19 -3.42 -11.42
C GLY A 58 -17.92 -2.19 -12.33
N ARG A 59 -16.85 -1.43 -12.10
CA ARG A 59 -16.45 -0.29 -12.96
C ARG A 59 -15.17 -0.58 -13.74
N MET A 60 -14.91 0.25 -14.76
CA MET A 60 -13.68 0.22 -15.55
C MET A 60 -12.87 1.51 -15.37
N GLY A 61 -11.59 1.38 -15.08
CA GLY A 61 -10.63 2.48 -15.04
C GLY A 61 -9.61 2.36 -16.17
N ILE A 62 -9.42 3.42 -16.96
CA ILE A 62 -8.43 3.49 -18.05
C ILE A 62 -7.34 4.49 -17.67
N PHE A 63 -6.10 4.03 -17.54
CA PHE A 63 -4.99 4.82 -17.01
C PHE A 63 -3.95 5.16 -18.09
N PHE A 64 -3.84 6.44 -18.41
CA PHE A 64 -2.73 7.07 -19.15
C PHE A 64 -1.68 7.59 -18.18
N GLY A 65 -0.42 7.72 -18.63
CA GLY A 65 0.64 8.28 -17.79
C GLY A 65 0.95 7.45 -16.53
N ASN A 66 0.51 6.19 -16.50
CA ASN A 66 0.61 5.26 -15.36
C ASN A 66 2.07 4.94 -14.96
N TRP A 67 2.25 4.04 -13.98
CA TRP A 67 3.56 3.69 -13.42
C TRP A 67 4.59 3.26 -14.48
N TYR A 68 4.17 2.63 -15.59
CA TYR A 68 5.06 2.29 -16.70
C TYR A 68 5.57 3.51 -17.45
N SER A 69 4.69 4.47 -17.72
CA SER A 69 5.09 5.73 -18.34
C SER A 69 6.09 6.47 -17.46
N GLN A 70 5.85 6.53 -16.15
CA GLN A 70 6.76 7.20 -15.21
C GLN A 70 8.16 6.55 -15.17
N MET A 71 8.23 5.21 -15.05
CA MET A 71 9.53 4.53 -14.99
C MET A 71 10.30 4.60 -16.32
N LEU A 72 9.60 4.51 -17.46
CA LEU A 72 10.22 4.62 -18.78
C LEU A 72 10.71 6.04 -19.03
N GLN A 73 9.89 7.05 -18.76
CA GLN A 73 10.26 8.45 -18.95
C GLN A 73 11.44 8.84 -18.05
N GLY A 74 11.41 8.43 -16.78
CA GLY A 74 12.50 8.67 -15.85
C GLY A 74 13.81 8.02 -16.32
N ARG A 75 13.77 6.78 -16.80
CA ARG A 75 14.96 6.10 -17.30
C ARG A 75 15.48 6.69 -18.61
N VAL A 76 14.61 6.97 -19.57
CA VAL A 76 14.97 7.50 -20.90
C VAL A 76 15.62 8.87 -20.79
N HIS A 77 15.14 9.70 -19.88
CA HIS A 77 15.68 11.04 -19.60
C HIS A 77 16.85 11.03 -18.61
N GLY A 78 17.31 9.86 -18.16
CA GLY A 78 18.47 9.73 -17.29
C GLY A 78 18.26 10.22 -15.86
N ARG A 79 17.01 10.31 -15.38
CA ARG A 79 16.71 10.68 -13.98
C ARG A 79 17.21 9.64 -12.97
N PHE A 80 17.31 8.39 -13.39
CA PHE A 80 17.87 7.28 -12.60
C PHE A 80 18.50 6.21 -13.48
N LYS A 81 19.25 5.30 -12.85
CA LYS A 81 20.01 4.21 -13.49
C LYS A 81 19.20 2.91 -13.61
N ASP A 82 19.77 1.89 -14.25
CA ASP A 82 19.13 0.59 -14.49
C ASP A 82 18.65 -0.10 -13.21
N ALA A 83 19.40 -0.04 -12.12
CA ALA A 83 19.01 -0.68 -10.86
C ALA A 83 17.66 -0.16 -10.32
N VAL A 84 17.44 1.16 -10.40
CA VAL A 84 16.17 1.78 -10.00
C VAL A 84 15.04 1.40 -10.97
N LEU A 85 15.33 1.29 -12.27
CA LEU A 85 14.35 0.77 -13.22
C LEU A 85 13.96 -0.68 -12.89
N ASP A 86 14.94 -1.52 -12.57
CA ASP A 86 14.69 -2.94 -12.24
C ASP A 86 13.86 -3.09 -10.97
N GLN A 87 14.12 -2.25 -9.95
CA GLN A 87 13.29 -2.17 -8.75
C GLN A 87 11.86 -1.73 -9.09
N ALA A 88 11.69 -0.69 -9.90
CA ALA A 88 10.37 -0.22 -10.34
C ALA A 88 9.59 -1.28 -11.15
N ILE A 89 10.29 -2.04 -12.01
CA ILE A 89 9.72 -3.17 -12.77
C ILE A 89 9.21 -4.25 -11.81
N SER A 90 10.04 -4.64 -10.84
CA SER A 90 9.66 -5.65 -9.85
C SER A 90 8.51 -5.17 -8.95
N GLY A 91 8.52 -3.92 -8.51
CA GLY A 91 7.42 -3.34 -7.74
C GLY A 91 6.11 -3.27 -8.51
N ALA A 92 6.15 -2.91 -9.79
CA ALA A 92 4.95 -2.91 -10.64
C ALA A 92 4.36 -4.31 -10.84
N GLU A 93 5.21 -5.33 -10.97
CA GLU A 93 4.76 -6.71 -11.11
C GLU A 93 4.08 -7.23 -9.84
N ARG A 94 4.64 -6.93 -8.65
CA ARG A 94 4.03 -7.28 -7.36
C ARG A 94 2.73 -6.53 -7.10
N LEU A 95 2.66 -5.24 -7.46
CA LEU A 95 1.42 -4.46 -7.40
C LEU A 95 0.33 -5.10 -8.28
N GLU A 96 0.64 -5.40 -9.53
CA GLU A 96 -0.31 -6.01 -10.46
C GLU A 96 -0.74 -7.40 -9.99
N LYS A 97 0.20 -8.20 -9.46
CA LYS A 97 -0.11 -9.50 -8.88
C LYS A 97 -1.13 -9.38 -7.75
N MET A 98 -0.85 -8.52 -6.76
CA MET A 98 -1.75 -8.29 -5.63
C MET A 98 -3.12 -7.78 -6.09
N LEU A 99 -3.19 -6.88 -7.08
CA LEU A 99 -4.46 -6.41 -7.63
C LEU A 99 -5.24 -7.55 -8.30
N CYS A 100 -4.57 -8.40 -9.08
CA CYS A 100 -5.20 -9.57 -9.71
C CYS A 100 -5.63 -10.64 -8.68
N ASP A 101 -4.82 -10.89 -7.65
CA ASP A 101 -5.15 -11.80 -6.55
C ASP A 101 -6.36 -11.28 -5.74
N GLU A 102 -6.58 -9.96 -5.68
CA GLU A 102 -7.79 -9.31 -5.13
C GLU A 102 -8.98 -9.27 -6.12
N GLY A 103 -8.83 -9.86 -7.31
CA GLY A 103 -9.89 -10.00 -8.32
C GLY A 103 -9.91 -8.93 -9.42
N ALA A 104 -8.86 -8.11 -9.56
CA ALA A 104 -8.79 -7.14 -10.65
C ALA A 104 -8.47 -7.83 -11.98
N LEU A 105 -9.31 -7.58 -13.00
CA LEU A 105 -8.98 -7.87 -14.39
C LEU A 105 -8.15 -6.72 -14.96
N ILE A 106 -6.88 -6.98 -15.28
CA ILE A 106 -5.92 -5.98 -15.78
C ILE A 106 -5.60 -6.25 -17.26
N PHE A 107 -5.81 -5.25 -18.10
CA PHE A 107 -5.37 -5.24 -19.49
C PHE A 107 -4.24 -4.23 -19.68
N LYS A 108 -3.18 -4.62 -20.40
CA LYS A 108 -2.04 -3.74 -20.67
C LYS A 108 -1.79 -3.67 -22.17
N PHE A 109 -2.00 -2.49 -22.75
CA PHE A 109 -1.85 -2.26 -24.19
C PHE A 109 -0.62 -1.40 -24.47
N TRP A 110 0.27 -1.92 -25.30
CA TRP A 110 1.40 -1.18 -25.85
C TRP A 110 1.12 -0.86 -27.31
N PHE A 111 0.78 0.39 -27.60
CA PHE A 111 0.58 0.87 -28.97
C PHE A 111 1.95 1.11 -29.63
N HIS A 112 2.22 0.40 -30.72
CA HIS A 112 3.52 0.39 -31.37
C HIS A 112 3.49 1.06 -32.74
N LEU A 113 4.55 1.81 -33.05
CA LEU A 113 4.90 2.26 -34.38
C LEU A 113 6.40 2.06 -34.55
N SER A 114 6.84 1.61 -35.73
CA SER A 114 8.27 1.65 -36.07
C SER A 114 8.77 3.10 -36.12
N LYS A 115 10.08 3.30 -35.94
CA LYS A 115 10.71 4.64 -36.02
C LYS A 115 10.37 5.36 -37.32
N LYS A 116 10.31 4.62 -38.44
CA LYS A 116 9.95 5.15 -39.76
C LYS A 116 8.49 5.61 -39.80
N GLN A 117 7.56 4.77 -39.33
CA GLN A 117 6.13 5.08 -39.31
C GLN A 117 5.80 6.25 -38.38
N MET A 118 6.41 6.31 -37.19
CA MET A 118 6.25 7.42 -36.25
C MET A 118 6.71 8.74 -36.88
N LYS A 119 7.90 8.77 -37.51
CA LYS A 119 8.39 9.99 -38.21
C LYS A 119 7.49 10.39 -39.37
N LEU A 120 6.97 9.43 -40.13
CA LEU A 120 6.04 9.71 -41.22
C LEU A 120 4.75 10.34 -40.68
N ARG A 121 4.16 9.74 -39.64
CA ARG A 121 2.92 10.22 -39.01
C ARG A 121 3.07 11.61 -38.40
N LEU A 122 4.20 11.90 -37.75
CA LEU A 122 4.50 13.24 -37.23
C LEU A 122 4.57 14.30 -38.34
N LYS A 123 5.12 13.96 -39.51
CA LYS A 123 5.13 14.86 -40.67
C LYS A 123 3.72 15.07 -41.20
N THR A 124 2.97 13.99 -41.44
CA THR A 124 1.61 14.07 -41.99
C THR A 124 0.65 14.86 -41.08
N LEU A 125 0.69 14.62 -39.76
CA LEU A 125 -0.16 15.33 -38.80
C LEU A 125 0.25 16.80 -38.61
N LYS A 126 1.53 17.14 -38.81
CA LYS A 126 1.99 18.53 -38.71
C LYS A 126 1.34 19.40 -39.77
N ASP A 127 1.16 18.84 -40.96
CA ASP A 127 0.64 19.54 -42.11
C ASP A 127 -0.91 19.44 -42.22
N ASP A 128 -1.56 18.77 -41.26
CA ASP A 128 -3.02 18.62 -41.18
C ASP A 128 -3.68 19.75 -40.35
N PRO A 129 -4.46 20.66 -40.96
CA PRO A 129 -5.10 21.77 -40.27
C PRO A 129 -6.11 21.34 -39.19
N LEU A 130 -6.75 20.17 -39.34
CA LEU A 130 -7.80 19.69 -38.44
C LEU A 130 -7.26 18.88 -37.27
N HIS A 131 -6.06 18.30 -37.42
CA HIS A 131 -5.52 17.32 -36.46
C HIS A 131 -4.11 17.65 -35.96
N SER A 132 -3.48 18.73 -36.42
CA SER A 132 -2.16 19.18 -35.95
C SER A 132 -2.10 19.49 -34.45
N TRP A 133 -3.19 19.95 -33.85
CA TRP A 133 -3.30 20.16 -32.40
C TRP A 133 -3.11 18.89 -31.57
N ARG A 134 -3.21 17.70 -32.19
CA ARG A 134 -3.00 16.40 -31.54
C ARG A 134 -1.52 16.08 -31.32
N ILE A 135 -0.60 16.83 -31.95
CA ILE A 135 0.84 16.64 -31.76
C ILE A 135 1.28 17.39 -30.50
N SER A 136 1.79 16.65 -29.53
CA SER A 136 2.42 17.22 -28.34
C SER A 136 3.90 17.51 -28.60
N PRO A 137 4.50 18.52 -27.94
CA PRO A 137 5.95 18.67 -27.88
C PRO A 137 6.68 17.39 -27.41
N LEU A 138 6.01 16.56 -26.60
CA LEU A 138 6.51 15.26 -26.16
C LEU A 138 6.72 14.29 -27.32
N ASP A 139 5.91 14.36 -28.38
CA ASP A 139 5.99 13.45 -29.52
C ASP A 139 7.27 13.71 -30.33
N TRP A 140 7.62 14.99 -30.50
CA TRP A 140 8.89 15.39 -31.12
C TRP A 140 10.09 15.03 -30.25
N GLN A 141 9.99 15.16 -28.93
CA GLN A 141 11.05 14.73 -28.01
C GLN A 141 11.24 13.21 -28.05
N GLN A 142 10.15 12.44 -28.04
CA GLN A 142 10.20 10.98 -28.15
C GLN A 142 10.82 10.53 -29.48
N SER A 143 10.64 11.28 -30.56
CA SER A 143 11.30 10.98 -31.83
C SER A 143 12.84 10.95 -31.75
N LYS A 144 13.42 11.76 -30.84
CA LYS A 144 14.86 11.80 -30.57
C LYS A 144 15.31 10.69 -29.63
N THR A 145 14.43 10.24 -28.73
CA THR A 145 14.73 9.23 -27.70
C THR A 145 14.15 7.85 -28.02
N TYR A 146 13.55 7.66 -29.20
CA TYR A 146 12.81 6.47 -29.61
C TYR A 146 13.58 5.17 -29.35
N ASP A 147 14.84 5.09 -29.78
CA ASP A 147 15.62 3.85 -29.65
C ASP A 147 15.83 3.46 -28.19
N LYS A 148 16.03 4.46 -27.30
CA LYS A 148 16.12 4.23 -25.85
C LYS A 148 14.76 3.83 -25.28
N PHE A 149 13.70 4.50 -25.69
CA PHE A 149 12.34 4.23 -25.22
C PHE A 149 11.89 2.80 -25.56
N VAL A 150 12.12 2.35 -26.79
CA VAL A 150 11.81 0.97 -27.22
C VAL A 150 12.71 -0.03 -26.49
N ARG A 151 14.02 0.22 -26.38
CA ARG A 151 14.95 -0.68 -25.67
C ARG A 151 14.54 -0.90 -24.22
N PHE A 152 14.20 0.15 -23.48
CA PHE A 152 13.74 0.01 -22.10
C PHE A 152 12.31 -0.53 -22.04
N GLY A 153 11.45 -0.18 -22.99
CA GLY A 153 10.10 -0.73 -23.15
C GLY A 153 10.11 -2.25 -23.29
N GLU A 154 10.97 -2.79 -24.16
CA GLU A 154 11.13 -4.24 -24.35
C GLU A 154 11.50 -4.95 -23.04
N ARG A 155 12.45 -4.38 -22.28
CA ARG A 155 12.83 -4.92 -20.95
C ARG A 155 11.66 -4.92 -19.97
N VAL A 156 10.89 -3.82 -19.91
CA VAL A 156 9.70 -3.68 -19.05
C VAL A 156 8.65 -4.71 -19.45
N LEU A 157 8.25 -4.75 -20.73
CA LEU A 157 7.24 -5.65 -21.26
C LEU A 157 7.59 -7.11 -20.99
N ARG A 158 8.84 -7.51 -21.27
CA ARG A 158 9.31 -8.87 -21.02
C ARG A 158 9.23 -9.27 -19.56
N ARG A 159 9.58 -8.35 -18.64
CA ARG A 159 9.62 -8.64 -17.21
C ARG A 159 8.27 -8.52 -16.52
N THR A 160 7.28 -7.83 -17.09
CA THR A 160 5.96 -7.69 -16.47
C THR A 160 4.81 -8.28 -17.28
N SER A 161 5.04 -8.89 -18.44
CA SER A 161 4.01 -9.73 -19.07
C SER A 161 3.88 -11.04 -18.30
N ARG A 162 2.69 -11.30 -17.75
CA ARG A 162 2.36 -12.47 -16.94
C ARG A 162 1.06 -13.06 -17.42
N GLU A 163 0.82 -14.33 -17.10
CA GLU A 163 -0.42 -15.02 -17.47
C GLU A 163 -1.67 -14.31 -16.93
N TYR A 164 -1.61 -13.85 -15.68
CA TYR A 164 -2.72 -13.12 -15.03
C TYR A 164 -2.91 -11.68 -15.54
N ALA A 165 -1.91 -11.09 -16.18
CA ALA A 165 -1.93 -9.73 -16.71
C ALA A 165 -0.92 -9.61 -17.88
N PRO A 166 -1.29 -10.05 -19.10
CA PRO A 166 -0.37 -10.02 -20.23
C PRO A 166 -0.23 -8.60 -20.82
N TRP A 167 0.89 -8.37 -21.50
CA TRP A 167 1.04 -7.23 -22.41
C TRP A 167 0.56 -7.60 -23.81
N HIS A 168 -0.26 -6.72 -24.39
CA HIS A 168 -0.67 -6.80 -25.78
C HIS A 168 0.01 -5.69 -26.58
N VAL A 169 0.94 -6.06 -27.45
CA VAL A 169 1.61 -5.14 -28.38
C VAL A 169 0.72 -4.98 -29.60
N ILE A 170 0.17 -3.78 -29.80
CA ILE A 170 -0.80 -3.47 -30.86
C ILE A 170 -0.12 -2.57 -31.89
N GLU A 171 -0.07 -2.99 -33.15
CA GLU A 171 0.39 -2.12 -34.23
C GLU A 171 -0.56 -0.94 -34.44
N GLY A 172 -0.05 0.28 -34.28
CA GLY A 172 -0.83 1.52 -34.28
C GLY A 172 -1.03 2.17 -35.66
N VAL A 173 -0.51 1.56 -36.73
CA VAL A 173 -0.50 2.14 -38.08
C VAL A 173 -1.91 2.29 -38.63
N ASP A 174 -2.63 1.17 -38.71
CA ASP A 174 -4.01 1.13 -39.17
C ASP A 174 -4.98 1.40 -38.01
N ALA A 175 -5.88 2.37 -38.20
CA ALA A 175 -6.79 2.81 -37.15
C ALA A 175 -7.89 1.79 -36.85
N ASN A 176 -8.34 1.06 -37.87
CA ASN A 176 -9.41 0.08 -37.73
C ASN A 176 -8.88 -1.17 -37.01
N TYR A 177 -7.71 -1.66 -37.45
CA TYR A 177 -7.00 -2.76 -36.83
C TYR A 177 -6.72 -2.50 -35.36
N ARG A 178 -6.08 -1.37 -35.00
CA ARG A 178 -5.68 -1.14 -33.61
C ARG A 178 -6.89 -1.08 -32.68
N SER A 179 -7.96 -0.41 -33.09
CA SER A 179 -9.14 -0.25 -32.25
C SER A 179 -9.96 -1.54 -32.15
N LEU A 180 -10.13 -2.26 -33.27
CA LEU A 180 -10.86 -3.53 -33.27
C LEU A 180 -10.11 -4.61 -32.49
N THR A 181 -8.79 -4.68 -32.60
CA THR A 181 -7.97 -5.63 -31.83
C THR A 181 -8.07 -5.35 -30.33
N VAL A 182 -7.97 -4.08 -29.90
CA VAL A 182 -8.16 -3.71 -28.49
C VAL A 182 -9.57 -4.06 -28.01
N GLY A 183 -10.60 -3.73 -28.79
CA GLY A 183 -11.99 -4.05 -28.46
C GLY A 183 -12.25 -5.55 -28.32
N ARG A 184 -11.69 -6.38 -29.22
CA ARG A 184 -11.79 -7.85 -29.16
C ARG A 184 -11.11 -8.42 -27.92
N LEU A 185 -9.89 -7.99 -27.63
CA LEU A 185 -9.14 -8.44 -26.45
C LEU A 185 -9.87 -8.09 -25.15
N LEU A 186 -10.43 -6.88 -25.06
CA LEU A 186 -11.27 -6.47 -23.93
C LEU A 186 -12.50 -7.36 -23.82
N LEU A 187 -13.23 -7.57 -24.92
CA LEU A 187 -14.43 -8.38 -24.94
C LEU A 187 -14.15 -9.83 -24.50
N GLU A 188 -13.15 -10.47 -25.10
CA GLU A 188 -12.74 -11.85 -24.80
C GLU A 188 -12.34 -12.00 -23.34
N GLY A 189 -11.47 -11.11 -22.82
CA GLY A 189 -11.05 -11.18 -21.42
C GLY A 189 -12.17 -10.88 -20.43
N MET A 190 -13.08 -9.96 -20.76
CA MET A 190 -14.26 -9.67 -19.94
C MET A 190 -15.25 -10.84 -19.93
N GLN A 191 -15.53 -11.45 -21.08
CA GLN A 191 -16.40 -12.63 -21.17
C GLN A 191 -15.79 -13.82 -20.42
N ALA A 192 -14.49 -14.06 -20.56
CA ALA A 192 -13.80 -15.11 -19.83
C ALA A 192 -13.87 -14.91 -18.31
N ALA A 193 -13.71 -13.67 -17.84
CA ALA A 193 -13.81 -13.34 -16.42
C ALA A 193 -15.24 -13.49 -15.87
N LEU A 194 -16.26 -13.11 -16.66
CA LEU A 194 -17.68 -13.26 -16.26
C LEU A 194 -18.15 -14.71 -16.27
N ASN A 195 -17.63 -15.53 -17.18
CA ASN A 195 -17.98 -16.94 -17.30
C ASN A 195 -17.20 -17.85 -16.34
N LYS A 196 -16.23 -17.30 -15.61
CA LYS A 196 -15.46 -18.04 -14.61
C LYS A 196 -16.38 -18.35 -13.42
N VAL A 197 -16.83 -19.59 -13.31
CA VAL A 197 -17.43 -20.13 -12.08
C VAL A 197 -16.36 -20.04 -10.99
N GLU A 198 -16.74 -19.64 -9.78
CA GLU A 198 -15.90 -19.17 -8.66
C GLU A 198 -14.43 -19.62 -8.72
N PRO A 199 -13.46 -18.69 -8.58
CA PRO A 199 -12.06 -19.03 -8.69
C PRO A 199 -11.71 -20.11 -7.67
N GLU A 200 -11.20 -21.25 -8.14
CA GLU A 200 -10.45 -22.15 -7.26
C GLU A 200 -9.32 -21.34 -6.62
N PRO A 201 -9.11 -21.46 -5.30
CA PRO A 201 -8.03 -20.74 -4.63
C PRO A 201 -6.71 -21.12 -5.32
N ALA A 202 -6.04 -20.12 -5.89
CA ALA A 202 -4.80 -20.33 -6.63
C ALA A 202 -3.80 -21.07 -5.74
N ALA A 203 -3.16 -22.12 -6.29
CA ALA A 203 -2.16 -22.89 -5.57
C ALA A 203 -1.06 -21.97 -5.04
N LEU A 204 -0.94 -21.90 -3.72
CA LEU A 204 -0.01 -20.99 -3.05
C LEU A 204 1.43 -21.48 -3.17
N THR A 205 2.33 -20.57 -3.57
CA THR A 205 3.79 -20.70 -3.41
C THR A 205 4.23 -19.95 -2.15
N VAL A 206 3.55 -20.17 -1.02
CA VAL A 206 4.01 -19.64 0.27
C VAL A 206 4.90 -20.68 0.91
N GLY A 207 6.12 -20.28 1.33
CA GLY A 207 7.01 -21.15 2.09
C GLY A 207 6.28 -21.72 3.33
N PRO A 208 6.57 -22.97 3.73
CA PRO A 208 5.87 -23.64 4.83
C PRO A 208 5.87 -22.74 6.06
N LEU A 209 4.73 -22.68 6.75
CA LEU A 209 4.67 -22.03 8.06
C LEU A 209 5.59 -22.81 9.00
N ALA A 210 6.30 -22.08 9.87
CA ALA A 210 7.09 -22.73 10.91
C ALA A 210 6.13 -23.60 11.73
N ILE A 211 6.39 -24.91 11.76
CA ILE A 211 5.70 -25.80 12.69
C ILE A 211 6.28 -25.46 14.05
N HIS A 212 5.56 -24.64 14.81
CA HIS A 212 5.86 -24.43 16.22
C HIS A 212 5.35 -25.66 16.98
N ASP A 213 6.11 -26.76 16.92
CA ASP A 213 5.99 -27.81 17.93
C ASP A 213 6.26 -27.13 19.28
N ASN A 214 5.20 -27.01 20.08
CA ASN A 214 5.15 -26.23 21.31
C ASN A 214 6.45 -26.31 22.11
N GLU A 215 7.04 -25.14 22.43
CA GLU A 215 7.51 -24.85 23.79
C GLU A 215 7.82 -23.36 24.00
N LEU A 216 8.34 -22.62 23.01
CA LEU A 216 8.69 -21.20 23.16
C LEU A 216 8.39 -20.38 21.90
N THR A 217 7.53 -19.37 22.02
CA THR A 217 7.28 -18.33 21.01
C THR A 217 8.00 -17.03 21.36
N LEU A 218 8.17 -16.13 20.40
CA LEU A 218 8.66 -14.77 20.62
C LEU A 218 7.92 -14.05 21.75
N LEU A 219 6.62 -14.28 21.89
CA LEU A 219 5.81 -13.69 22.96
C LEU A 219 6.15 -14.26 24.35
N ASP A 220 6.53 -15.53 24.44
CA ASP A 220 6.85 -16.17 25.73
C ASP A 220 8.24 -15.77 26.25
N SER A 221 9.11 -15.27 25.37
CA SER A 221 10.42 -14.71 25.76
C SER A 221 10.35 -13.31 26.38
N LEU A 222 9.17 -12.68 26.41
CA LEU A 222 9.01 -11.33 26.95
C LEU A 222 8.99 -11.36 28.48
N ASP A 223 9.79 -10.49 29.10
CA ASP A 223 9.69 -10.23 30.53
C ASP A 223 8.49 -9.31 30.84
N LEU A 224 7.32 -9.92 31.07
CA LEU A 224 6.10 -9.21 31.41
C LEU A 224 6.06 -8.67 32.85
N SER A 225 7.15 -8.83 33.63
CA SER A 225 7.27 -8.28 34.98
C SER A 225 7.79 -6.82 35.00
N LEU A 226 8.29 -6.34 33.86
CA LEU A 226 8.78 -4.97 33.71
C LEU A 226 7.69 -3.95 34.07
N HIS A 227 8.06 -3.00 34.94
CA HIS A 227 7.16 -1.98 35.44
C HIS A 227 7.91 -0.68 35.76
N LEU A 228 7.16 0.42 35.84
CA LEU A 228 7.68 1.71 36.34
C LEU A 228 6.99 2.13 37.63
N SER A 229 7.81 2.63 38.56
CA SER A 229 7.32 3.39 39.71
C SER A 229 6.52 4.61 39.24
N LYS A 230 5.70 5.17 40.13
CA LYS A 230 4.86 6.33 39.78
C LYS A 230 5.71 7.55 39.43
N ASP A 231 6.79 7.77 40.17
CA ASP A 231 7.64 8.96 40.06
C ASP A 231 8.52 8.85 38.81
N ASP A 232 9.13 7.69 38.57
CA ASP A 232 9.90 7.44 37.33
C ASP A 232 9.02 7.58 36.09
N TYR A 233 7.80 7.06 36.14
CA TYR A 233 6.85 7.21 35.05
C TYR A 233 6.54 8.67 34.75
N GLN A 234 6.30 9.50 35.77
CA GLN A 234 6.00 10.92 35.57
C GLN A 234 7.18 11.66 34.92
N GLN A 235 8.40 11.43 35.41
CA GLN A 235 9.62 12.05 34.87
C GLN A 235 9.90 11.60 33.43
N GLN A 236 9.90 10.29 33.19
CA GLN A 236 10.19 9.74 31.85
C GLN A 236 9.09 10.10 30.85
N LEU A 237 7.82 10.11 31.25
CA LEU A 237 6.72 10.51 30.38
C LEU A 237 6.91 11.96 29.90
N ILE A 238 7.18 12.90 30.80
CA ILE A 238 7.38 14.32 30.43
C ILE A 238 8.58 14.45 29.49
N THR A 239 9.66 13.76 29.79
CA THR A 239 10.89 13.78 28.99
C THR A 239 10.65 13.28 27.56
N GLU A 240 10.03 12.11 27.41
CA GLU A 240 9.79 11.53 26.08
C GLU A 240 8.70 12.29 25.29
N GLN A 241 7.72 12.89 25.97
CA GLN A 241 6.74 13.77 25.32
C GLN A 241 7.37 15.07 24.82
N ALA A 242 8.23 15.70 25.62
CA ALA A 242 8.97 16.89 25.19
C ALA A 242 9.89 16.58 24.00
N ARG A 243 10.57 15.42 24.04
CA ARG A 243 11.40 14.90 22.95
C ARG A 243 10.59 14.67 21.67
N LEU A 244 9.42 14.05 21.75
CA LEU A 244 8.53 13.85 20.60
C LEU A 244 8.04 15.17 20.01
N SER A 245 7.64 16.12 20.85
CA SER A 245 7.25 17.46 20.43
C SER A 245 8.38 18.22 19.73
N GLY A 246 9.63 18.03 20.20
CA GLY A 246 10.83 18.55 19.54
C GLY A 246 11.06 17.91 18.17
N ASN A 247 11.06 16.58 18.11
CA ASN A 247 11.29 15.82 16.88
C ASN A 247 10.24 16.14 15.79
N MET A 248 8.96 16.24 16.16
CA MET A 248 7.87 16.58 15.23
C MET A 248 7.91 18.03 14.73
N ARG A 249 8.59 18.95 15.43
CA ARG A 249 8.79 20.35 15.01
C ARG A 249 10.10 20.57 14.25
N ASP A 250 10.95 19.56 14.20
CA ASP A 250 12.23 19.66 13.50
C ASP A 250 12.02 19.88 12.00
N LYS A 251 12.83 20.76 11.39
CA LYS A 251 12.77 21.06 9.96
C LYS A 251 12.93 19.83 9.07
N ARG A 252 13.61 18.79 9.55
CA ARG A 252 13.82 17.51 8.84
C ARG A 252 12.51 16.77 8.60
N MET A 253 11.47 17.00 9.41
CA MET A 253 10.13 16.46 9.17
C MET A 253 9.51 16.93 7.84
N LYS A 254 10.02 17.98 7.18
CA LYS A 254 9.56 18.36 5.83
C LYS A 254 9.87 17.30 4.77
N SER A 255 10.86 16.44 5.00
CA SER A 255 11.24 15.34 4.12
C SER A 255 10.67 13.98 4.57
N HIS A 256 10.00 13.94 5.73
CA HIS A 256 9.51 12.71 6.33
C HIS A 256 8.03 12.79 6.67
N ALA A 257 7.40 11.65 6.91
CA ALA A 257 6.15 11.56 7.65
C ALA A 257 6.28 10.47 8.71
N LEU A 258 5.32 10.36 9.63
CA LEU A 258 5.33 9.32 10.64
C LEU A 258 4.05 8.49 10.56
N VAL A 259 4.20 7.17 10.65
CA VAL A 259 3.10 6.22 10.81
C VAL A 259 3.38 5.36 12.04
N ALA A 260 2.42 5.32 12.97
CA ALA A 260 2.49 4.44 14.13
C ALA A 260 1.31 3.45 14.12
N VAL A 261 1.62 2.16 14.14
CA VAL A 261 0.65 1.07 14.13
C VAL A 261 0.53 0.47 15.53
N PHE A 262 -0.70 0.37 16.04
CA PHE A 262 -0.99 -0.21 17.35
C PHE A 262 -1.84 -1.46 17.21
N GLU A 263 -1.22 -2.61 17.45
CA GLU A 263 -1.86 -3.90 17.65
C GLU A 263 -1.58 -4.40 19.08
N GLY A 264 -2.22 -5.50 19.48
CA GLY A 264 -2.04 -6.10 20.80
C GLY A 264 -3.31 -6.73 21.32
N ASN A 265 -3.19 -7.51 22.40
CA ASN A 265 -4.32 -8.22 22.99
C ASN A 265 -5.47 -7.27 23.36
N ASP A 266 -6.68 -7.80 23.41
CA ASP A 266 -7.81 -7.08 23.97
C ASP A 266 -7.51 -6.72 25.44
N ALA A 267 -7.86 -5.49 25.81
CA ALA A 267 -7.47 -4.83 27.05
C ALA A 267 -5.96 -4.59 27.32
N ALA A 268 -5.05 -4.79 26.36
CA ALA A 268 -3.63 -4.49 26.52
C ALA A 268 -3.31 -3.00 26.78
N GLY A 269 -4.19 -2.09 26.34
CA GLY A 269 -4.09 -0.66 26.68
C GLY A 269 -3.71 0.28 25.54
N LYS A 270 -3.87 -0.15 24.27
CA LYS A 270 -3.61 0.60 23.03
C LYS A 270 -4.06 2.07 23.10
N GLY A 271 -5.36 2.31 23.26
CA GLY A 271 -5.90 3.68 23.34
C GLY A 271 -5.33 4.52 24.49
N GLY A 272 -4.87 3.89 25.57
CA GLY A 272 -4.17 4.58 26.66
C GLY A 272 -2.77 5.05 26.28
N ALA A 273 -2.03 4.24 25.50
CA ALA A 273 -0.73 4.60 24.95
C ALA A 273 -0.86 5.67 23.86
N ILE A 274 -1.79 5.49 22.91
CA ILE A 274 -2.10 6.47 21.85
C ILE A 274 -2.41 7.84 22.46
N ARG A 275 -3.24 7.89 23.52
CA ARG A 275 -3.57 9.16 24.18
C ARG A 275 -2.35 9.86 24.79
N ARG A 276 -1.31 9.13 25.22
CA ARG A 276 -0.07 9.75 25.74
C ARG A 276 0.83 10.27 24.64
N VAL A 277 0.86 9.59 23.49
CA VAL A 277 1.49 10.10 22.26
C VAL A 277 0.78 11.38 21.80
N ALA A 278 -0.53 11.34 21.65
CA ALA A 278 -1.35 12.48 21.24
C ALA A 278 -1.19 13.69 22.17
N ALA A 279 -1.12 13.46 23.49
CA ALA A 279 -0.95 14.52 24.48
C ALA A 279 0.39 15.28 24.38
N ALA A 280 1.38 14.76 23.63
CA ALA A 280 2.64 15.47 23.38
C ALA A 280 2.56 16.51 22.25
N LEU A 281 1.47 16.51 21.47
CA LEU A 281 1.39 17.17 20.17
C LEU A 281 0.12 18.03 20.06
N ASP A 282 0.16 19.02 19.18
CA ASP A 282 -1.03 19.74 18.76
C ASP A 282 -1.89 18.83 17.85
N PRO A 283 -3.23 18.79 18.00
CA PRO A 283 -4.10 17.97 17.16
C PRO A 283 -3.99 18.20 15.65
N ARG A 284 -3.46 19.33 15.19
CA ARG A 284 -3.21 19.62 13.76
C ARG A 284 -1.99 18.86 13.20
N GLN A 285 -1.17 18.29 14.07
CA GLN A 285 0.04 17.55 13.71
C GLN A 285 -0.22 16.07 13.45
N TYR A 286 -1.32 15.51 13.98
CA TYR A 286 -1.62 14.08 13.88
C TYR A 286 -3.05 13.77 13.46
N ALA A 287 -3.25 12.59 12.90
CA ALA A 287 -4.56 11.98 12.68
C ALA A 287 -4.59 10.61 13.37
N ILE A 288 -5.67 10.28 14.07
CA ILE A 288 -5.88 8.95 14.65
C ILE A 288 -6.96 8.25 13.83
N VAL A 289 -6.63 7.09 13.29
CA VAL A 289 -7.50 6.29 12.44
C VAL A 289 -7.83 4.98 13.17
N PRO A 290 -8.99 4.89 13.83
CA PRO A 290 -9.46 3.63 14.37
C PRO A 290 -9.93 2.73 13.23
N ILE A 291 -9.30 1.57 13.06
CA ILE A 291 -9.66 0.61 12.01
C ILE A 291 -10.70 -0.36 12.55
N ALA A 292 -11.84 -0.40 11.86
CA ALA A 292 -12.98 -1.26 12.14
C ALA A 292 -13.31 -2.14 10.93
N ALA A 293 -14.47 -2.80 10.97
CA ALA A 293 -15.01 -3.51 9.82
C ALA A 293 -15.12 -2.57 8.61
N PRO A 294 -14.81 -3.05 7.39
CA PRO A 294 -14.82 -2.19 6.21
C PRO A 294 -16.20 -1.62 5.92
N THR A 295 -16.19 -0.38 5.42
CA THR A 295 -17.38 0.21 4.81
C THR A 295 -17.71 -0.45 3.46
N GLN A 296 -18.90 -0.15 2.91
CA GLN A 296 -19.28 -0.66 1.60
C GLN A 296 -18.30 -0.24 0.50
N ASP A 297 -17.85 1.01 0.50
CA ASP A 297 -16.88 1.54 -0.46
C ASP A 297 -15.52 0.84 -0.34
N GLU A 298 -15.10 0.53 0.88
CA GLU A 298 -13.84 -0.17 1.13
C GLU A 298 -13.89 -1.63 0.68
N ARG A 299 -15.05 -2.31 0.78
CA ARG A 299 -15.25 -3.68 0.24
C ARG A 299 -15.30 -3.71 -1.28
N ALA A 300 -15.63 -2.58 -1.91
CA ALA A 300 -15.62 -2.43 -3.35
C ALA A 300 -14.22 -2.21 -3.93
N GLN A 301 -13.18 -2.17 -3.09
CA GLN A 301 -11.79 -1.93 -3.46
C GLN A 301 -10.88 -3.07 -2.95
N PRO A 302 -9.64 -3.19 -3.46
CA PRO A 302 -8.65 -4.11 -2.91
C PRO A 302 -8.30 -3.76 -1.45
N TYR A 303 -7.93 -4.76 -0.66
CA TYR A 303 -7.74 -4.64 0.80
C TYR A 303 -6.94 -3.42 1.25
N LEU A 304 -5.74 -3.23 0.68
CA LEU A 304 -4.83 -2.18 1.11
C LEU A 304 -5.32 -0.75 0.78
N TRP A 305 -6.32 -0.61 -0.09
CA TRP A 305 -6.86 0.68 -0.52
C TRP A 305 -7.32 1.54 0.66
N ARG A 306 -7.98 0.92 1.65
CA ARG A 306 -8.50 1.64 2.82
C ARG A 306 -7.42 2.21 3.74
N PHE A 307 -6.20 1.67 3.65
CA PHE A 307 -5.06 2.16 4.44
C PHE A 307 -4.26 3.18 3.64
N TRP A 308 -4.07 2.95 2.33
CA TRP A 308 -3.42 3.92 1.44
C TRP A 308 -4.07 5.31 1.50
N ARG A 309 -5.41 5.38 1.56
CA ARG A 309 -6.14 6.66 1.69
C ARG A 309 -5.86 7.42 2.99
N GLN A 310 -5.28 6.78 4.00
CA GLN A 310 -4.98 7.35 5.33
C GLN A 310 -3.49 7.61 5.55
N ILE A 311 -2.64 7.29 4.57
CA ILE A 311 -1.21 7.55 4.65
C ILE A 311 -0.98 9.06 4.73
N PRO A 312 -0.13 9.53 5.67
CA PRO A 312 0.09 10.94 5.88
C PRO A 312 0.93 11.57 4.78
N ALA A 313 0.63 12.84 4.49
CA ALA A 313 1.53 13.72 3.76
C ALA A 313 2.82 13.97 4.57
N ARG A 314 3.89 14.40 3.90
CA ARG A 314 5.12 14.87 4.56
C ARG A 314 4.84 15.92 5.63
N GLY A 315 5.54 15.82 6.75
CA GLY A 315 5.36 16.65 7.95
C GLY A 315 4.16 16.27 8.83
N LYS A 316 3.38 15.24 8.47
CA LYS A 316 2.22 14.77 9.23
C LYS A 316 2.48 13.41 9.90
N PHE A 317 1.61 13.08 10.84
CA PHE A 317 1.65 11.85 11.61
C PHE A 317 0.29 11.15 11.58
N THR A 318 0.24 9.90 11.12
CA THR A 318 -0.96 9.05 11.25
C THR A 318 -0.74 7.96 12.28
N ILE A 319 -1.70 7.79 13.18
CA ILE A 319 -1.76 6.72 14.17
C ILE A 319 -2.88 5.77 13.80
N PHE A 320 -2.56 4.50 13.57
CA PHE A 320 -3.51 3.43 13.33
C PHE A 320 -3.80 2.67 14.63
N ASP A 321 -5.04 2.74 15.14
CA ASP A 321 -5.52 1.88 16.23
C ASP A 321 -6.22 0.67 15.60
N ARG A 322 -5.53 -0.47 15.59
CA ARG A 322 -5.67 -1.54 14.59
C ARG A 322 -5.28 -1.09 13.18
N SER A 323 -4.97 -2.02 12.29
CA SER A 323 -4.33 -1.72 10.99
C SER A 323 -4.56 -2.80 9.92
N TRP A 324 -3.78 -2.74 8.84
CA TRP A 324 -3.70 -3.77 7.80
C TRP A 324 -3.28 -5.15 8.32
N TYR A 325 -2.69 -5.23 9.51
CA TYR A 325 -2.40 -6.51 10.16
C TYR A 325 -3.66 -7.28 10.58
N GLY A 326 -4.83 -6.63 10.57
CA GLY A 326 -6.11 -7.31 10.79
C GLY A 326 -6.31 -8.55 9.90
N ARG A 327 -5.81 -8.53 8.65
CA ARG A 327 -5.90 -9.66 7.72
C ARG A 327 -5.18 -10.92 8.23
N VAL A 328 -4.00 -10.75 8.82
CA VAL A 328 -3.18 -11.86 9.33
C VAL A 328 -3.44 -12.15 10.81
N LEU A 329 -4.35 -11.39 11.44
CA LEU A 329 -4.79 -11.52 12.82
C LEU A 329 -6.28 -11.92 12.89
N VAL A 330 -7.17 -10.96 13.09
CA VAL A 330 -8.60 -11.22 13.32
C VAL A 330 -9.27 -11.89 12.12
N GLU A 331 -8.96 -11.50 10.87
CA GLU A 331 -9.58 -12.13 9.69
C GLU A 331 -9.12 -13.58 9.52
N ARG A 332 -7.86 -13.89 9.88
CA ARG A 332 -7.33 -15.25 9.90
C ARG A 332 -8.00 -16.11 10.98
N VAL A 333 -8.11 -15.59 12.21
CA VAL A 333 -8.63 -16.33 13.38
C VAL A 333 -10.16 -16.50 13.35
N GLU A 334 -10.87 -15.55 12.74
CA GLU A 334 -12.33 -15.62 12.57
C GLU A 334 -12.76 -16.19 11.22
N GLY A 335 -11.84 -16.38 10.26
CA GLY A 335 -12.16 -16.90 8.93
C GLY A 335 -12.90 -15.90 8.03
N PHE A 336 -12.63 -14.60 8.17
CA PHE A 336 -13.23 -13.55 7.32
C PHE A 336 -12.56 -13.41 5.95
N CYS A 337 -11.44 -14.10 5.74
CA CYS A 337 -10.77 -14.20 4.45
C CYS A 337 -10.31 -15.64 4.21
N SER A 338 -10.02 -15.98 2.96
CA SER A 338 -9.53 -17.32 2.63
C SER A 338 -8.11 -17.53 3.15
N GLU A 339 -7.69 -18.80 3.24
CA GLU A 339 -6.32 -19.12 3.63
C GLU A 339 -5.28 -18.51 2.68
N SER A 340 -5.60 -18.50 1.38
CA SER A 340 -4.77 -17.84 0.37
C SER A 340 -4.62 -16.35 0.59
N ASP A 341 -5.67 -15.65 1.04
CA ASP A 341 -5.64 -14.20 1.23
C ASP A 341 -4.69 -13.79 2.35
N TRP A 342 -4.78 -14.42 3.52
CA TRP A 342 -3.90 -14.03 4.62
C TRP A 342 -2.47 -14.55 4.42
N LYS A 343 -2.27 -15.70 3.74
CA LYS A 343 -0.93 -16.22 3.46
C LYS A 343 -0.13 -15.30 2.53
N ARG A 344 -0.74 -14.74 1.49
CA ARG A 344 -0.06 -13.75 0.60
C ARG A 344 0.10 -12.38 1.25
N ALA A 345 -0.80 -12.01 2.18
CA ALA A 345 -0.81 -10.69 2.81
C ALA A 345 0.50 -10.32 3.50
N TYR A 346 1.26 -11.27 4.05
CA TYR A 346 2.56 -10.95 4.67
C TYR A 346 3.53 -10.26 3.69
N ALA A 347 3.65 -10.80 2.47
CA ALA A 347 4.52 -10.23 1.44
C ALA A 347 3.97 -8.87 0.95
N GLU A 348 2.66 -8.77 0.76
CA GLU A 348 1.99 -7.54 0.32
C GLU A 348 2.12 -6.41 1.36
N ILE A 349 2.07 -6.74 2.65
CA ILE A 349 2.29 -5.81 3.75
C ILE A 349 3.75 -5.34 3.75
N ASN A 350 4.72 -6.23 3.54
CA ASN A 350 6.13 -5.85 3.44
C ASN A 350 6.37 -4.92 2.24
N ASP A 351 5.79 -5.22 1.08
CA ASP A 351 5.85 -4.37 -0.12
C ASP A 351 5.20 -3.00 0.10
N PHE A 352 4.11 -2.97 0.87
CA PHE A 352 3.46 -1.73 1.25
C PHE A 352 4.35 -0.89 2.15
N GLU A 353 4.92 -1.47 3.20
CA GLU A 353 5.79 -0.77 4.15
C GLU A 353 7.13 -0.34 3.51
N GLU A 354 7.66 -1.12 2.56
CA GLU A 354 8.79 -0.72 1.71
C GLU A 354 8.47 0.55 0.92
N GLN A 355 7.30 0.61 0.25
CA GLN A 355 6.89 1.82 -0.48
C GLN A 355 6.73 3.05 0.43
N LEU A 356 6.28 2.88 1.67
CA LEU A 356 6.19 3.99 2.63
C LEU A 356 7.59 4.46 3.05
N THR A 357 8.47 3.53 3.43
CA THR A 357 9.82 3.84 3.93
C THR A 357 10.71 4.43 2.84
N ASP A 358 10.63 3.94 1.60
CA ASP A 358 11.32 4.51 0.43
C ASP A 358 10.89 5.95 0.14
N ALA A 359 9.62 6.29 0.44
CA ALA A 359 9.10 7.65 0.30
C ALA A 359 9.46 8.59 1.47
N GLY A 360 10.22 8.10 2.45
CA GLY A 360 10.67 8.85 3.62
C GLY A 360 9.71 8.78 4.82
N ILE A 361 8.71 7.90 4.80
CA ILE A 361 7.81 7.70 5.94
C ILE A 361 8.50 6.81 6.98
N VAL A 362 8.58 7.30 8.21
CA VAL A 362 9.03 6.52 9.36
C VAL A 362 7.86 5.65 9.82
N VAL A 363 8.03 4.32 9.76
CA VAL A 363 7.00 3.36 10.17
C VAL A 363 7.41 2.72 11.49
N VAL A 364 6.54 2.81 12.50
CA VAL A 364 6.75 2.18 13.81
C VAL A 364 5.56 1.29 14.14
N LYS A 365 5.82 0.04 14.53
CA LYS A 365 4.78 -0.98 14.74
C LYS A 365 4.85 -1.53 16.15
N PHE A 366 3.72 -1.55 16.85
CA PHE A 366 3.63 -1.96 18.24
C PHE A 366 2.68 -3.14 18.41
N TRP A 367 3.17 -4.21 19.02
CA TRP A 367 2.31 -5.25 19.59
C TRP A 367 2.34 -5.12 21.11
N LEU A 368 1.22 -4.70 21.71
CA LEU A 368 1.10 -4.62 23.17
C LEU A 368 0.70 -5.99 23.72
N ALA A 369 1.65 -6.68 24.33
CA ALA A 369 1.50 -8.01 24.90
C ALA A 369 1.12 -7.95 26.39
N ILE A 370 0.07 -8.67 26.79
CA ILE A 370 -0.22 -8.97 28.19
C ILE A 370 -0.37 -10.47 28.36
N ASP A 371 -0.29 -10.98 29.59
CA ASP A 371 -0.64 -12.36 29.87
C ASP A 371 -2.17 -12.55 30.02
N GLN A 372 -2.61 -13.82 30.01
CA GLN A 372 -4.01 -14.18 30.14
C GLN A 372 -4.61 -13.73 31.47
N GLN A 373 -3.83 -13.70 32.54
CA GLN A 373 -4.31 -13.37 33.88
C GLN A 373 -4.60 -11.87 33.99
N THR A 374 -3.65 -11.04 33.58
CA THR A 374 -3.77 -9.59 33.45
C THR A 374 -4.93 -9.19 32.55
N GLN A 375 -5.17 -9.92 31.46
CA GLN A 375 -6.34 -9.66 30.60
C GLN A 375 -7.65 -9.88 31.38
N LEU A 376 -7.77 -10.99 32.10
CA LEU A 376 -8.96 -11.32 32.89
C LEU A 376 -9.22 -10.28 33.97
N GLU A 377 -8.20 -9.90 34.72
CA GLU A 377 -8.28 -8.86 35.74
C GLU A 377 -8.77 -7.54 35.16
N ARG A 378 -8.25 -7.14 33.99
CA ARG A 378 -8.68 -5.92 33.31
C ARG A 378 -10.10 -6.01 32.76
N PHE A 379 -10.57 -7.19 32.34
CA PHE A 379 -11.96 -7.39 31.94
C PHE A 379 -12.89 -7.19 33.14
N GLN A 380 -12.60 -7.87 34.26
CA GLN A 380 -13.36 -7.74 35.51
C GLN A 380 -13.33 -6.31 36.06
N GLU A 381 -12.19 -5.61 36.00
CA GLU A 381 -12.08 -4.20 36.41
C GLU A 381 -12.98 -3.29 35.55
N ARG A 382 -13.05 -3.54 34.23
CA ARG A 382 -13.89 -2.74 33.31
C ARG A 382 -15.39 -2.97 33.54
N GLU A 383 -15.80 -4.19 33.86
CA GLU A 383 -17.20 -4.51 34.18
C GLU A 383 -17.68 -3.79 35.45
N LYS A 384 -16.79 -3.63 36.44
CA LYS A 384 -17.07 -2.94 37.71
C LYS A 384 -17.17 -1.42 37.56
N ILE A 385 -16.50 -0.82 36.58
CA ILE A 385 -16.43 0.64 36.42
C ILE A 385 -17.50 1.13 35.44
N PRO A 386 -18.51 1.92 35.87
CA PRO A 386 -19.67 2.26 35.05
C PRO A 386 -19.33 2.84 33.66
N PHE A 387 -18.37 3.75 33.60
CA PHE A 387 -17.95 4.40 32.35
C PHE A 387 -16.92 3.60 31.53
N LYS A 388 -16.48 2.42 31.99
CA LYS A 388 -15.64 1.50 31.20
C LYS A 388 -16.40 0.26 30.72
N ARG A 389 -17.61 0.03 31.24
CA ARG A 389 -18.44 -1.15 30.94
C ARG A 389 -18.70 -1.34 29.46
N TYR A 390 -18.89 -0.26 28.70
CA TYR A 390 -19.09 -0.30 27.26
C TYR A 390 -17.89 -0.84 26.46
N LYS A 391 -16.71 -0.98 27.09
CA LYS A 391 -15.48 -1.47 26.46
C LYS A 391 -15.27 -2.98 26.57
N ILE A 392 -16.26 -3.71 27.08
CA ILE A 392 -16.29 -5.17 27.11
C ILE A 392 -17.54 -5.62 26.36
N THR A 393 -17.34 -6.42 25.32
CA THR A 393 -18.40 -7.04 24.51
C THR A 393 -18.33 -8.57 24.59
N GLU A 394 -19.35 -9.25 24.09
CA GLU A 394 -19.34 -10.71 23.98
C GLU A 394 -18.20 -11.21 23.07
N ASP A 395 -17.82 -10.41 22.06
CA ASP A 395 -16.69 -10.72 21.19
C ASP A 395 -15.37 -10.75 21.97
N ASP A 396 -15.16 -9.88 22.96
CA ASP A 396 -13.93 -9.88 23.77
C ASP A 396 -13.77 -11.22 24.53
N TRP A 397 -14.87 -11.77 25.05
CA TRP A 397 -14.88 -13.07 25.71
C TRP A 397 -14.70 -14.24 24.74
N ARG A 398 -15.24 -14.13 23.51
CA ARG A 398 -15.01 -15.10 22.44
C ARG A 398 -13.54 -15.11 22.01
N ASN A 399 -12.95 -13.94 21.77
CA ASN A 399 -11.55 -13.78 21.38
C ASN A 399 -10.59 -14.35 22.44
N ARG A 400 -10.91 -14.17 23.73
CA ARG A 400 -10.14 -14.75 24.83
C ARG A 400 -10.05 -16.28 24.75
N LYS A 401 -11.13 -16.97 24.36
CA LYS A 401 -11.10 -18.44 24.20
C LYS A 401 -10.18 -18.89 23.06
N LYS A 402 -9.94 -18.02 22.07
CA LYS A 402 -9.02 -18.23 20.94
C LYS A 402 -7.60 -17.72 21.21
N TRP A 403 -7.19 -17.61 22.48
CA TRP A 403 -5.84 -17.16 22.84
C TRP A 403 -4.71 -17.94 22.12
N PRO A 404 -4.75 -19.28 22.01
CA PRO A 404 -3.72 -20.03 21.29
C PRO A 404 -3.62 -19.63 19.82
N ASP A 405 -4.75 -19.42 19.15
CA ASP A 405 -4.81 -19.04 17.73
C ASP A 405 -4.18 -17.65 17.51
N TYR A 406 -4.48 -16.69 18.39
CA TYR A 406 -3.84 -15.37 18.36
C TYR A 406 -2.35 -15.43 18.68
N ARG A 407 -1.92 -16.27 19.64
CA ARG A 407 -0.50 -16.47 19.95
C ARG A 407 0.27 -16.95 18.72
N GLN A 408 -0.29 -17.91 17.97
CA GLN A 408 0.30 -18.39 16.72
C GLN A 408 0.30 -17.30 15.64
N ALA A 409 -0.84 -16.65 15.40
CA ALA A 409 -0.97 -15.63 14.36
C ALA A 409 -0.01 -14.45 14.56
N VAL A 410 0.21 -14.04 15.81
CA VAL A 410 1.17 -12.98 16.16
C VAL A 410 2.61 -13.43 15.95
N GLY A 411 2.94 -14.68 16.32
CA GLY A 411 4.26 -15.26 16.03
C GLY A 411 4.58 -15.21 14.54
N ASP A 412 3.67 -15.72 13.71
CA ASP A 412 3.80 -15.70 12.24
C ASP A 412 3.88 -14.27 11.69
N MET A 413 3.08 -13.35 12.23
CA MET A 413 3.10 -11.94 11.84
C MET A 413 4.48 -11.31 12.11
N VAL A 414 5.02 -11.49 13.31
CA VAL A 414 6.32 -10.90 13.67
C VAL A 414 7.43 -11.54 12.84
N ASP A 415 7.46 -12.86 12.72
CA ASP A 415 8.45 -13.59 11.91
C ASP A 415 8.47 -13.09 10.45
N ARG A 416 7.30 -12.96 9.84
CA ARG A 416 7.20 -12.67 8.39
C ARG A 416 7.21 -11.18 8.04
N THR A 417 7.02 -10.29 9.01
CA THR A 417 6.89 -8.84 8.75
C THR A 417 7.72 -7.94 9.67
N SER A 418 8.49 -8.49 10.61
CA SER A 418 9.49 -7.72 11.36
C SER A 418 10.76 -7.56 10.54
N THR A 419 10.70 -6.70 9.52
CA THR A 419 11.79 -6.46 8.58
C THR A 419 12.79 -5.43 9.10
N GLU A 420 13.95 -5.31 8.45
CA GLU A 420 14.94 -4.27 8.80
C GLU A 420 14.37 -2.84 8.64
N ILE A 421 13.53 -2.64 7.62
CA ILE A 421 12.96 -1.34 7.27
C ILE A 421 11.80 -0.94 8.21
N ALA A 422 11.03 -1.91 8.70
CA ALA A 422 9.89 -1.71 9.57
C ALA A 422 9.83 -2.85 10.62
N PRO A 423 10.63 -2.77 11.69
CA PRO A 423 10.66 -3.81 12.72
C PRO A 423 9.40 -3.75 13.59
N TRP A 424 8.99 -4.91 14.11
CA TRP A 424 7.98 -4.98 15.16
C TRP A 424 8.59 -4.67 16.53
N THR A 425 7.92 -3.84 17.31
CA THR A 425 8.25 -3.59 18.71
C THR A 425 7.24 -4.30 19.60
N LEU A 426 7.68 -5.36 20.26
CA LEU A 426 6.90 -6.06 21.29
C LEU A 426 6.96 -5.23 22.59
N ILE A 427 5.80 -4.83 23.09
CA ILE A 427 5.66 -3.99 24.29
C ILE A 427 5.10 -4.85 25.42
N GLU A 428 5.86 -4.98 26.51
CA GLU A 428 5.46 -5.68 27.73
C GLU A 428 4.41 -4.83 28.44
N ALA A 429 3.12 -5.09 28.17
CA ALA A 429 2.04 -4.18 28.48
C ALA A 429 1.29 -4.49 29.77
N ASN A 430 1.81 -5.41 30.61
CA ASN A 430 1.25 -5.73 31.92
C ASN A 430 1.20 -4.50 32.82
N ASP A 431 2.32 -3.78 32.94
CA ASP A 431 2.33 -2.42 33.49
C ASP A 431 2.04 -1.37 32.40
N LYS A 432 0.95 -0.63 32.59
CA LYS A 432 0.55 0.43 31.66
C LYS A 432 1.55 1.59 31.65
N ARG A 433 2.28 1.83 32.74
CA ARG A 433 3.24 2.96 32.83
C ARG A 433 4.47 2.68 31.97
N TRP A 434 5.09 1.52 32.16
CA TRP A 434 6.18 1.01 31.32
C TRP A 434 5.83 1.06 29.83
N ALA A 435 4.69 0.46 29.45
CA ALA A 435 4.26 0.38 28.06
C ALA A 435 4.16 1.75 27.37
N ARG A 436 3.61 2.75 28.06
CA ARG A 436 3.43 4.11 27.51
C ARG A 436 4.75 4.80 27.24
N VAL A 437 5.71 4.66 28.16
CA VAL A 437 7.04 5.27 28.02
C VAL A 437 7.82 4.56 26.91
N LYS A 438 7.78 3.22 26.86
CA LYS A 438 8.44 2.44 25.81
C LYS A 438 7.94 2.79 24.41
N VAL A 439 6.62 2.98 24.24
CA VAL A 439 6.02 3.45 22.98
C VAL A 439 6.58 4.81 22.56
N LEU A 440 6.55 5.82 23.44
CA LEU A 440 7.06 7.16 23.11
C LEU A 440 8.54 7.14 22.76
N ARG A 441 9.35 6.41 23.55
CA ARG A 441 10.78 6.26 23.32
C ARG A 441 11.08 5.64 21.97
N THR A 442 10.37 4.57 21.60
CA THR A 442 10.54 3.89 20.31
C THR A 442 10.23 4.81 19.14
N ILE A 443 9.17 5.63 19.24
CA ILE A 443 8.85 6.63 18.20
C ILE A 443 9.99 7.64 18.07
N ASN A 444 10.49 8.17 19.20
CA ASN A 444 11.57 9.14 19.22
C ASN A 444 12.86 8.60 18.59
N GLU A 445 13.25 7.38 18.97
CA GLU A 445 14.43 6.70 18.44
C GLU A 445 14.32 6.44 16.93
N ALA A 446 13.13 6.04 16.45
CA ALA A 446 12.89 5.82 15.03
C ALA A 446 13.02 7.11 14.21
N LEU A 447 12.44 8.22 14.70
CA LEU A 447 12.56 9.55 14.07
C LEU A 447 14.02 10.01 14.04
N GLU A 448 14.74 9.90 15.15
CA GLU A 448 16.13 10.32 15.24
C GLU A 448 17.06 9.48 14.37
N LYS A 449 16.82 8.17 14.28
CA LYS A 449 17.52 7.27 13.35
C LYS A 449 17.28 7.69 11.90
N ALA A 450 16.04 8.01 11.52
CA ALA A 450 15.71 8.49 10.18
C ALA A 450 16.45 9.81 9.88
N PHE A 451 16.38 10.78 10.80
CA PHE A 451 17.08 12.05 10.67
C PHE A 451 18.61 11.91 10.62
N GLY A 452 19.18 10.88 11.24
CA GLY A 452 20.60 10.56 11.20
C GLY A 452 21.04 9.98 9.86
N LYS A 453 20.18 9.20 9.17
CA LYS A 453 20.46 8.67 7.83
C LYS A 453 20.54 9.78 6.79
N ASP A 454 19.71 10.81 6.92
CA ASP A 454 19.70 11.95 5.99
C ASP A 454 20.99 12.78 6.02
N LYS A 455 21.74 12.79 7.14
CA LYS A 455 23.05 13.48 7.20
C LYS A 455 24.16 12.76 6.41
N LYS A 456 23.95 11.51 6.03
CA LYS A 456 24.95 10.67 5.36
C LYS A 456 24.73 10.55 3.83
N LYS A 457 23.57 10.99 3.34
CA LYS A 457 23.27 11.13 1.91
C LYS A 457 23.58 12.56 1.47
#